data_AF-A0A1U7LR27-F1
#
_entry.id   AF-A0A1U7LR27-F1
#
_cell.length_a   1.000
_cell.length_b   1.000
_cell.length_c   1.000
_cell.angle_alpha   90.00
_cell.angle_beta   90.00
_cell.angle_gamma   90.00
#
_symmetry.space_group_name_H-M   'P 1'
#
loop_
_entity.id
_entity.type
_entity.pdbx_description
1 polymer ?
#
loop_
_entity_poly.entity_id
_entity_poly.type
_entity_poly.pdbx_seq_one_letter_code
_entity_poly.pdbx_strand_id
1 'polypeptide(L)'
;VHSALVLLNLDSQVSVKRACLVLLSDILKTVDWTGSLALNEIKRVLVYIQNTEKDDSLRQLALDVSNLFDNTALSNLNTLEMSNQEQRWRIL
;
A
#
# COMPACT_ATOMS: atom_id res chain seq x y z
N VAL A 1 -7.59 4.14 6.44
CA VAL A 1 -6.25 3.51 6.33
C VAL A 1 -5.74 3.03 7.68
N HIS A 2 -5.43 3.91 8.64
CA HIS A 2 -4.88 3.53 9.94
C HIS A 2 -5.69 2.43 10.68
N SER A 3 -7.02 2.59 10.80
CA SER A 3 -7.87 1.56 11.42
C SER A 3 -7.84 0.21 10.72
N ALA A 4 -7.73 0.18 9.38
CA ALA A 4 -7.58 -1.06 8.62
C ALA A 4 -6.22 -1.72 8.89
N LEU A 5 -5.14 -0.93 8.99
CA LEU A 5 -3.81 -1.42 9.33
C LEU A 5 -3.75 -1.99 10.76
N VAL A 6 -4.44 -1.36 11.71
CA VAL A 6 -4.57 -1.88 13.08
C VAL A 6 -5.27 -3.24 13.08
N LEU A 7 -6.41 -3.36 12.38
CA LEU A 7 -7.16 -4.62 12.30
C LEU A 7 -6.37 -5.74 11.61
N LEU A 8 -5.50 -5.40 10.67
CA LEU A 8 -4.61 -6.33 9.96
C LEU A 8 -3.48 -6.88 10.85
N ASN A 9 -3.05 -6.13 11.86
CA ASN A 9 -1.99 -6.54 12.80
C ASN A 9 -2.51 -7.25 14.05
N LEU A 10 -3.80 -7.10 14.37
CA LEU A 10 -4.42 -7.82 15.49
C LEU A 10 -4.70 -9.27 15.13
N ASP A 11 -4.90 -10.12 16.15
CA ASP A 11 -5.37 -11.50 15.99
C ASP A 11 -6.88 -11.51 15.64
N SER A 12 -7.19 -10.91 14.49
CA SER A 12 -8.52 -10.77 13.94
C SER A 12 -8.86 -11.95 13.04
N GLN A 13 -10.16 -12.22 12.88
CA GLN A 13 -10.63 -13.30 12.00
C GLN A 13 -10.13 -13.10 10.56
N VAL A 14 -9.83 -14.20 9.87
CA VAL A 14 -9.38 -14.21 8.45
C VAL A 14 -10.31 -13.38 7.54
N SER A 15 -11.63 -13.45 7.78
CA SER A 15 -12.63 -12.67 7.05
C SER A 15 -12.46 -11.16 7.22
N VAL A 16 -12.12 -10.69 8.43
CA VAL A 16 -11.88 -9.27 8.73
C VAL A 16 -10.59 -8.81 8.06
N LYS A 17 -9.51 -9.59 8.15
CA LYS A 17 -8.24 -9.29 7.47
C LYS A 17 -8.45 -9.21 5.95
N ARG A 18 -9.21 -10.14 5.38
CA ARG A 18 -9.57 -10.13 3.95
C ARG A 18 -10.30 -8.85 3.56
N ALA A 19 -11.34 -8.47 4.31
CA ALA A 19 -12.08 -7.23 4.05
C ALA A 19 -11.17 -5.99 4.15
N CYS A 20 -10.26 -5.96 5.12
CA CYS A 20 -9.29 -4.87 5.27
C CYS A 20 -8.31 -4.79 4.10
N LEU A 21 -7.82 -5.93 3.59
CA LEU A 21 -6.94 -5.96 2.41
C LEU A 21 -7.67 -5.51 1.14
N VAL A 22 -8.92 -5.92 0.93
CA VAL A 22 -9.74 -5.46 -0.21
C VAL A 22 -9.94 -3.95 -0.13
N LEU A 23 -10.36 -3.44 1.03
CA LEU A 23 -10.53 -2.00 1.24
C LEU A 23 -9.21 -1.25 1.01
N LEU A 24 -8.08 -1.78 1.48
CA LEU A 24 -6.77 -1.18 1.29
C LEU A 24 -6.39 -1.14 -0.20
N SER A 25 -6.67 -2.20 -0.96
CA SER A 25 -6.45 -2.24 -2.41
C SER A 25 -7.23 -1.15 -3.14
N ASP A 26 -8.50 -0.93 -2.79
CA ASP A 26 -9.33 0.10 -3.40
C ASP A 26 -8.85 1.52 -3.04
N ILE A 27 -8.43 1.75 -1.79
CA ILE A 27 -7.84 3.03 -1.39
C ILE A 27 -6.52 3.28 -2.14
N LEU A 28 -5.67 2.25 -2.30
CA LEU A 28 -4.39 2.38 -3.02
C LEU A 28 -4.59 2.85 -4.46
N LYS A 29 -5.66 2.42 -5.13
CA LYS A 29 -5.99 2.83 -6.51
C LYS A 29 -6.56 4.24 -6.64
N THR A 30 -7.17 4.76 -5.58
CA THR A 30 -8.03 5.95 -5.65
C THR A 30 -7.40 7.19 -5.02
N VAL A 31 -6.44 7.01 -4.11
CA VAL A 31 -5.77 8.11 -3.40
C VAL A 31 -4.43 8.39 -4.05
N ASP A 32 -4.09 9.68 -4.21
CA ASP A 32 -2.71 10.10 -4.52
C ASP A 32 -1.86 10.00 -3.24
N TRP A 33 -0.79 9.21 -3.30
CA TRP A 33 0.08 8.94 -2.15
C TRP A 33 1.40 9.70 -2.18
N THR A 34 1.56 10.64 -3.11
CA THR A 34 2.75 11.48 -3.21
C THR A 34 3.05 12.16 -1.87
N GLY A 35 4.23 11.86 -1.29
CA GLY A 35 4.66 12.42 0.01
C GLY A 35 3.97 11.84 1.25
N SER A 36 3.14 10.79 1.12
CA SER A 36 2.41 10.21 2.24
C SER A 36 3.29 9.36 3.17
N LEU A 37 3.34 9.71 4.45
CA LEU A 37 4.05 8.95 5.49
C LEU A 37 3.40 7.58 5.79
N ALA A 38 2.13 7.39 5.41
CA ALA A 38 1.40 6.14 5.64
C ALA A 38 1.91 4.99 4.76
N LEU A 39 2.63 5.28 3.67
CA LEU A 39 3.15 4.26 2.73
C LEU A 39 4.07 3.26 3.44
N ASN A 40 4.96 3.74 4.30
CA ASN A 40 5.89 2.88 5.04
C ASN A 40 5.16 1.93 6.00
N GLU A 41 4.11 2.43 6.65
CA GLU A 41 3.31 1.62 7.56
C GLU A 41 2.53 0.54 6.80
N ILE A 42 1.93 0.90 5.66
CA ILE A 42 1.24 -0.03 4.77
C ILE A 42 2.17 -1.15 4.32
N LYS A 43 3.37 -0.83 3.79
CA LYS A 43 4.32 -1.83 3.31
C LYS A 43 4.73 -2.80 4.42
N ARG A 44 5.04 -2.27 5.61
CA ARG A 44 5.42 -3.09 6.77
C ARG A 44 4.32 -4.09 7.15
N VAL A 45 3.06 -3.65 7.17
CA VAL A 45 1.92 -4.52 7.51
C VAL A 45 1.67 -5.58 6.44
N LEU A 46 1.78 -5.23 5.16
CA LEU A 46 1.63 -6.21 4.07
C LEU A 46 2.72 -7.29 4.14
N VAL A 47 3.97 -6.90 4.37
CA VAL A 47 5.08 -7.85 4.56
C VAL A 47 4.86 -8.72 5.80
N TYR A 48 4.38 -8.14 6.91
CA TYR A 48 4.06 -8.90 8.11
C TYR A 48 3.02 -10.00 7.84
N ILE A 49 1.90 -9.68 7.18
CA ILE A 49 0.85 -10.66 6.87
C ILE A 49 1.38 -11.74 5.94
N GLN A 50 2.14 -11.38 4.90
CA GLN A 50 2.71 -12.35 3.97
C GLN A 50 3.60 -13.39 4.67
N ASN A 51 4.29 -13.00 5.74
CA ASN A 51 5.21 -13.89 6.46
C ASN A 51 4.58 -14.62 7.65
N THR A 52 3.50 -14.10 8.22
CA THR A 52 2.93 -14.65 9.47
C THR A 52 1.58 -15.33 9.29
N GLU A 53 0.83 -15.01 8.23
CA GLU A 53 -0.50 -15.57 8.03
C GLU A 53 -0.44 -17.03 7.57
N LYS A 54 -1.31 -17.88 8.12
CA LYS A 54 -1.32 -19.32 7.80
C LYS A 54 -2.28 -19.66 6.66
N ASP A 55 -3.29 -18.83 6.45
CA ASP A 55 -4.24 -18.99 5.36
C ASP A 55 -3.60 -18.57 4.02
N ASP A 56 -3.39 -19.55 3.12
CA ASP A 56 -2.74 -19.33 1.83
C ASP A 56 -3.49 -18.34 0.95
N SER A 57 -4.82 -18.37 0.99
CA SER A 57 -5.66 -17.50 0.17
C SER A 57 -5.60 -16.04 0.63
N LEU A 58 -5.44 -15.80 1.92
CA LEU A 58 -5.27 -14.47 2.51
C LEU A 58 -3.84 -13.96 2.30
N ARG A 59 -2.84 -14.85 2.43
CA ARG A 59 -1.44 -14.54 2.13
C ARG A 59 -1.23 -14.16 0.67
N GLN A 60 -1.86 -14.88 -0.26
CA GLN A 60 -1.84 -14.52 -1.68
C GLN A 60 -2.47 -13.15 -1.93
N LEU A 61 -3.63 -12.87 -1.31
CA LEU A 61 -4.25 -11.55 -1.41
C LEU A 61 -3.32 -10.44 -0.89
N ALA A 62 -2.64 -10.65 0.23
CA ALA A 62 -1.67 -9.69 0.76
C ALA A 62 -0.46 -9.46 -0.16
N LEU A 63 -0.04 -10.50 -0.89
CA LEU A 63 0.98 -10.38 -1.94
C LEU A 63 0.49 -9.52 -3.10
N ASP A 64 -0.73 -9.76 -3.58
CA ASP A 64 -1.33 -9.00 -4.68
C ASP A 64 -1.50 -7.52 -4.31
N VAL A 65 -1.96 -7.23 -3.08
CA VAL A 65 -2.05 -5.85 -2.57
C VAL A 65 -0.66 -5.20 -2.45
N SER A 66 0.37 -5.96 -2.06
CA SER A 66 1.75 -5.45 -2.04
C SER A 66 2.28 -5.11 -3.43
N ASN A 67 1.99 -5.93 -4.43
CA ASN A 67 2.39 -5.63 -5.82
C ASN A 67 1.71 -4.37 -6.34
N LEU A 68 0.42 -4.19 -6.03
CA LEU A 68 -0.31 -2.96 -6.33
C LEU A 68 0.31 -1.75 -5.64
N PHE A 69 0.66 -1.88 -4.36
CA PHE A 69 1.34 -0.84 -3.60
C PHE A 69 2.67 -0.44 -4.26
N ASP A 70 3.51 -1.41 -4.63
CA ASP A 70 4.82 -1.15 -5.22
C ASP A 70 4.69 -0.41 -6.57
N ASN A 71 3.72 -0.81 -7.40
CA ASN A 71 3.41 -0.12 -8.65
C ASN A 71 2.91 1.32 -8.43
N THR A 72 2.07 1.53 -7.41
CA THR A 72 1.55 2.86 -7.05
C THR A 72 2.68 3.76 -6.54
N ALA A 73 3.56 3.23 -5.68
CA ALA A 73 4.72 3.95 -5.17
C ALA A 73 5.69 4.34 -6.30
N LEU A 74 5.95 3.43 -7.24
CA LEU A 74 6.78 3.69 -8.43
C LEU A 74 6.17 4.80 -9.31
N SER A 75 4.86 4.74 -9.56
CA SER A 75 4.15 5.77 -10.34
C SER A 75 4.25 7.16 -9.69
N ASN A 76 4.17 7.23 -8.36
CA ASN A 76 4.28 8.50 -7.64
C ASN A 76 5.71 9.06 -7.66
N LEU A 77 6.73 8.20 -7.61
CA LEU A 77 8.13 8.61 -7.79
C LEU A 77 8.36 9.18 -9.19
N ASN A 78 7.87 8.51 -10.24
CA ASN A 78 7.99 9.01 -11.62
C ASN A 78 7.28 10.35 -11.81
N THR A 79 6.12 10.54 -11.17
CA THR A 79 5.37 11.81 -11.21
C THR A 79 6.12 12.94 -10.50
N LEU A 80 6.73 12.65 -9.35
CA LEU A 80 7.61 13.60 -8.66
C LEU A 80 8.85 13.98 -9.48
N GLU A 81 9.48 13.00 -10.14
CA GLU A 81 10.63 13.23 -11.01
C GLU A 81 10.27 14.10 -12.22
N MET A 82 9.16 13.82 -12.88
CA MET A 82 8.63 14.66 -13.96
C MET A 82 8.36 16.10 -13.48
N SER A 83 7.69 16.26 -12.34
CA SER A 83 7.40 17.57 -11.76
C SER A 83 8.69 18.35 -11.42
N ASN A 84 9.70 17.68 -10.85
CA ASN A 84 11.01 18.27 -10.57
C ASN A 84 11.78 18.64 -11.85
N GLN A 85 11.68 17.83 -12.90
CA GLN A 85 12.26 18.19 -14.20
C GLN A 85 11.56 19.42 -14.77
N GLU A 86 10.23 19.44 -14.85
CA GLU A 86 9.47 20.60 -15.34
C GLU A 86 9.80 21.89 -14.56
N GLN A 87 9.95 21.80 -13.22
CA GLN A 87 10.39 22.93 -12.41
C GLN A 87 11.80 23.39 -12.78
N ARG A 88 12.75 22.46 -12.98
CA ARG A 88 14.11 22.80 -13.43
C ARG A 88 14.12 23.50 -14.80
N TRP A 89 13.28 23.06 -15.74
CA TRP A 89 13.15 23.68 -17.07
C TRP A 89 12.61 25.11 -17.02
N ARG A 90 11.82 25.48 -16.01
CA ARG A 90 11.29 26.86 -15.86
C ARG A 90 12.30 27.85 -15.26
N ILE A 91 13.38 27.35 -14.67
CA ILE A 91 14.40 28.16 -13.98
C ILE A 91 15.60 28.44 -14.90
N LEU A 92 15.77 27.66 -15.96
CA LEU A 92 16.77 27.85 -17.03
C LEU A 92 16.23 28.77 -18.14
#